data_AF-A0A1I3U4X8-F1
#
_entry.id   AF-A0A1I3U4X8-F1
#
_cell.length_a   1.000
_cell.length_b   1.000
_cell.length_c   1.000
_cell.angle_alpha   90.00
_cell.angle_beta   90.00
_cell.angle_gamma   90.00
#
_symmetry.space_group_name_H-M   'P 1'
#
loop_
_entity.id
_entity.type
_entity.pdbx_description
1 polymer ?
#
loop_
_entity_poly.entity_id
_entity_poly.type
_entity_poly.pdbx_seq_one_letter_code
_entity_poly.pdbx_strand_id
1 'polypeptide(L)'
;MDTSVTEGPVLAAFRLSEEQAAGGYLAARKEMVRLATRVASLRQLVREQPGRAGYRVALAAAEDAHRAAVTRTGLAFERWQAAQLRSDAVWSETFGRAA
;
A
#
# COMPACT_ATOMS: atom_id res chain seq x y z
N MET A 1 13.87 18.91 -33.58
CA MET A 1 13.42 17.67 -32.93
C MET A 1 12.32 18.08 -31.98
N ASP A 2 11.07 17.75 -32.31
CA ASP A 2 9.89 18.09 -31.52
C ASP A 2 9.91 17.31 -30.20
N THR A 3 10.35 17.98 -29.12
CA THR A 3 10.31 17.44 -27.76
C THR A 3 8.88 17.18 -27.28
N SER A 4 7.91 17.93 -27.82
CA SER A 4 6.48 17.86 -27.47
C SER A 4 5.82 16.50 -27.74
N VAL A 5 6.26 15.75 -28.76
CA VAL A 5 5.70 14.43 -29.09
C VAL A 5 6.14 13.34 -28.11
N THR A 6 7.27 13.55 -27.42
CA THR A 6 7.87 12.54 -26.52
C THR A 6 7.43 12.74 -25.06
N GLU A 7 7.08 13.96 -24.66
CA GLU A 7 6.71 14.32 -23.28
C GLU A 7 5.33 13.75 -22.87
N GLY A 8 4.35 13.73 -23.79
CA GLY A 8 3.02 13.16 -23.54
C GLY A 8 3.03 11.67 -23.18
N PRO A 9 3.70 10.80 -23.96
CA PRO A 9 3.81 9.37 -23.66
C PRO A 9 4.56 9.07 -22.35
N VAL A 10 5.60 9.83 -22.02
CA VAL A 10 6.38 9.66 -20.79
C VAL A 10 5.55 10.00 -19.56
N LEU A 11 4.84 11.13 -19.58
CA LEU A 11 3.93 11.51 -18.51
C LEU A 11 2.80 10.49 -18.32
N ALA A 12 2.23 9.98 -19.42
CA ALA A 12 1.19 8.94 -19.36
C ALA A 12 1.72 7.65 -18.71
N ALA A 13 2.94 7.23 -19.03
CA ALA A 13 3.58 6.07 -18.42
C ALA A 13 3.81 6.26 -16.90
N PHE A 14 4.20 7.47 -16.47
CA PHE A 14 4.36 7.78 -15.05
C PHE A 14 3.02 7.80 -14.30
N ARG A 15 1.98 8.40 -14.86
CA ARG A 15 0.62 8.38 -14.27
C ARG A 15 0.08 6.96 -14.14
N LEU A 16 0.25 6.11 -15.17
CA LEU A 16 -0.13 4.71 -15.09
C LEU A 16 0.65 3.96 -13.99
N SER A 17 1.96 4.23 -13.86
CA SER A 17 2.76 3.66 -12.78
C SER A 17 2.29 4.12 -11.39
N GLU A 18 1.87 5.37 -11.26
CA GLU A 18 1.30 5.92 -10.02
C GLU A 18 -0.01 5.20 -9.67
N GLU A 19 -0.94 5.07 -10.62
CA GLU A 19 -2.22 4.39 -10.43
C GLU A 19 -2.05 2.93 -10.02
N GLN A 20 -1.12 2.21 -10.66
CA GLN A 20 -0.81 0.82 -10.30
C GLN A 20 -0.22 0.72 -8.89
N ALA A 21 0.67 1.64 -8.51
CA ALA A 21 1.23 1.68 -7.17
C ALA A 21 0.17 2.00 -6.11
N ALA A 22 -0.73 2.95 -6.39
CA ALA A 22 -1.87 3.28 -5.54
C ALA A 22 -2.81 2.06 -5.37
N GLY A 23 -3.12 1.35 -6.46
CA GLY A 23 -3.89 0.11 -6.42
C GLY A 23 -3.23 -0.96 -5.54
N GLY A 24 -1.91 -1.14 -5.67
CA GLY A 24 -1.13 -2.04 -4.83
C GLY A 24 -1.17 -1.65 -3.34
N TYR A 25 -1.05 -0.36 -3.03
CA TYR A 25 -1.18 0.16 -1.67
C TYR A 25 -2.58 -0.11 -1.10
N LEU A 26 -3.64 0.20 -1.84
CA LEU A 26 -5.02 -0.01 -1.40
C LEU A 26 -5.32 -1.50 -1.14
N ALA A 27 -4.84 -2.39 -2.01
CA ALA A 27 -4.96 -3.83 -1.82
C ALA A 27 -4.24 -4.30 -0.55
N ALA A 28 -3.00 -3.85 -0.33
CA ALA A 28 -2.24 -4.16 0.88
C ALA A 28 -2.94 -3.63 2.14
N ARG A 29 -3.45 -2.40 2.09
CA ARG A 29 -4.16 -1.75 3.20
C ARG A 29 -5.45 -2.50 3.56
N LYS A 30 -6.23 -2.92 2.56
CA LYS A 30 -7.45 -3.71 2.76
C LYS A 30 -7.14 -5.03 3.48
N GLU A 31 -6.08 -5.71 3.05
CA GLU A 31 -5.64 -6.96 3.66
C GLU A 31 -5.14 -6.75 5.10
N MET A 32 -4.38 -5.68 5.34
CA MET A 32 -3.91 -5.31 6.68
C MET A 32 -5.07 -5.09 7.65
N VAL A 33 -6.12 -4.37 7.22
CA VAL A 33 -7.32 -4.13 8.02
C VAL A 33 -8.07 -5.44 8.29
N ARG A 34 -8.23 -6.30 7.28
CA ARG A 34 -8.86 -7.62 7.44
C ARG A 34 -8.14 -8.46 8.50
N LEU A 35 -6.80 -8.46 8.49
CA LEU A 35 -5.99 -9.18 9.47
C LEU A 35 -6.08 -8.54 10.86
N ALA A 36 -6.14 -7.21 10.97
CA ALA A 36 -6.36 -6.52 12.24
C ALA A 36 -7.71 -6.93 12.88
N THR A 37 -8.78 -6.99 12.09
CA THR A 37 -10.09 -7.49 12.55
C THR A 37 -9.99 -8.93 13.05
N ARG A 38 -9.28 -9.81 12.33
CA ARG A 38 -9.06 -11.20 12.76
C ARG A 38 -8.34 -11.29 14.10
N VAL A 39 -7.31 -10.47 14.32
CA VAL A 39 -6.59 -10.38 15.60
C VAL A 39 -7.56 -9.96 16.72
N ALA A 40 -8.37 -8.93 16.49
CA ALA A 40 -9.35 -8.46 17.48
C ALA A 40 -10.37 -9.54 17.85
N SER A 41 -10.92 -10.26 16.87
CA SER A 41 -11.84 -11.38 17.10
C SER A 41 -11.19 -12.52 17.88
N LEU A 42 -9.95 -12.88 17.56
CA LEU A 42 -9.22 -13.93 18.28
C LEU A 42 -8.88 -13.52 19.72
N ARG A 43 -8.52 -12.25 19.96
CA ARG A 43 -8.34 -11.71 21.32
C ARG A 43 -9.62 -11.79 22.13
N GLN A 44 -10.78 -11.55 21.51
CA GLN A 44 -12.06 -11.74 22.18
C GLN A 44 -12.29 -13.21 22.55
N LEU A 45 -12.07 -14.14 21.61
CA LEU A 45 -12.22 -15.58 21.88
C LEU A 45 -11.27 -16.10 22.97
N VAL A 46 -10.03 -15.61 23.02
CA VAL A 46 -9.08 -15.94 24.09
C VAL A 46 -9.56 -15.43 25.45
N ARG A 47 -10.18 -14.23 25.51
CA ARG A 47 -10.76 -13.69 26.75
C ARG A 47 -11.97 -14.48 27.22
N GLU A 48 -12.84 -14.88 26.29
CA GLU A 48 -14.05 -15.65 26.59
C GLU A 48 -13.73 -17.11 26.96
N GLN A 49 -12.68 -17.69 26.39
CA GLN A 49 -12.31 -19.10 26.59
C GLN A 49 -10.79 -19.27 26.81
N PRO A 50 -10.25 -18.82 27.96
CA PRO A 50 -8.80 -18.80 28.19
C PRO A 50 -8.15 -20.19 28.22
N GLY A 51 -8.91 -21.23 28.58
CA GLY A 51 -8.45 -22.62 28.62
C GLY A 51 -8.26 -23.27 27.23
N ARG A 52 -8.81 -22.68 26.17
CA ARG A 52 -8.75 -23.26 24.82
C ARG A 52 -7.41 -22.89 24.15
N ALA A 53 -6.40 -23.75 24.30
CA ALA A 53 -5.05 -23.55 23.75
C ALA A 53 -5.04 -23.20 22.25
N GLY A 54 -5.95 -23.80 21.46
CA GLY A 54 -6.07 -23.53 20.02
C GLY A 54 -6.31 -22.05 19.67
N TYR A 55 -7.03 -21.30 20.52
CA TYR A 55 -7.25 -19.87 20.29
C TYR A 55 -6.00 -19.03 20.52
N ARG A 56 -5.17 -19.39 21.50
CA ARG A 56 -3.89 -18.70 21.74
C ARG A 56 -2.91 -18.93 20.58
N VAL A 57 -2.84 -20.16 20.07
CA VAL A 57 -2.02 -20.49 18.89
C VAL A 57 -2.52 -19.75 17.65
N ALA A 58 -3.84 -19.74 17.42
CA ALA A 58 -4.42 -19.01 16.29
C ALA A 58 -4.20 -17.50 16.40
N LEU A 59 -4.27 -16.94 17.62
CA LEU A 59 -4.00 -15.52 17.89
C LEU A 59 -2.56 -15.16 17.54
N ALA A 60 -1.58 -15.93 18.00
CA ALA A 60 -0.17 -15.68 17.70
C ALA A 60 0.08 -15.67 16.18
N ALA A 61 -0.44 -16.67 15.46
CA ALA A 61 -0.31 -16.74 14.00
C ALA A 61 -1.00 -15.54 13.29
N ALA A 62 -2.14 -15.08 13.81
CA ALA A 62 -2.83 -13.91 13.25
C ALA A 62 -2.07 -12.60 13.53
N GLU A 63 -1.43 -12.47 14.70
CA GLU A 63 -0.61 -11.31 15.05
C GLU A 63 0.65 -11.22 14.16
N ASP A 64 1.31 -12.35 13.90
CA ASP A 64 2.45 -12.39 12.98
C ASP A 64 2.04 -12.05 11.54
N ALA A 65 0.92 -12.61 11.06
CA ALA A 65 0.37 -12.28 9.75
C ALA A 65 0.01 -10.79 9.62
N HIS A 66 -0.59 -10.20 10.66
CA HIS A 66 -0.92 -8.79 10.70
C HIS A 66 0.36 -7.92 10.69
N ARG A 67 1.39 -8.27 11.47
CA ARG A 67 2.67 -7.56 11.48
C ARG A 67 3.31 -7.56 10.08
N ALA A 68 3.34 -8.72 9.42
CA ALA A 68 3.83 -8.81 8.04
C ALA A 68 3.00 -7.97 7.05
N ALA A 69 1.69 -7.85 7.27
CA ALA A 69 0.83 -7.00 6.44
C ALA A 69 1.07 -5.50 6.68
N VAL A 70 1.36 -5.08 7.92
CA VAL A 70 1.78 -3.70 8.24
C VAL A 70 3.03 -3.34 7.47
N THR A 71 4.08 -4.18 7.51
CA THR A 71 5.32 -3.96 6.76
C THR A 71 5.07 -3.87 5.25
N ARG A 72 4.30 -4.79 4.68
CA ARG A 72 3.95 -4.76 3.25
C ARG A 72 3.17 -3.49 2.86
N THR A 73 2.26 -3.05 3.71
CA THR A 73 1.47 -1.83 3.49
C THR A 73 2.37 -0.59 3.53
N GLY A 74 3.32 -0.52 4.46
CA GLY A 74 4.32 0.55 4.53
C GLY A 74 5.17 0.63 3.26
N LEU A 75 5.72 -0.51 2.82
CA LEU A 75 6.50 -0.56 1.58
C LEU A 75 5.68 -0.18 0.34
N ALA A 76 4.41 -0.59 0.27
CA ALA A 76 3.52 -0.22 -0.83
C ALA A 76 3.21 1.28 -0.82
N PHE A 77 3.06 1.88 0.36
CA PHE A 77 2.87 3.33 0.51
C PHE A 77 4.09 4.11 0.04
N GLU A 78 5.30 3.72 0.47
CA GLU A 78 6.55 4.37 0.04
C GLU A 78 6.72 4.31 -1.48
N ARG A 79 6.39 3.17 -2.10
CA ARG A 79 6.44 3.01 -3.56
C ARG A 79 5.42 3.89 -4.28
N TRP A 80 4.22 4.01 -3.74
CA TRP A 80 3.21 4.91 -4.29
C TRP A 80 3.65 6.38 -4.18
N GLN A 81 4.16 6.80 -3.02
CA GLN A 81 4.68 8.16 -2.83
C GLN A 81 5.84 8.47 -3.79
N ALA A 82 6.76 7.52 -3.98
CA ALA A 82 7.84 7.67 -4.96
C ALA A 82 7.34 7.74 -6.41
N ALA A 83 6.25 7.06 -6.76
CA ALA A 83 5.63 7.15 -8.08
C ALA A 83 4.91 8.50 -8.29
N GLN A 84 4.23 8.99 -7.27
CA GLN A 84 3.59 10.31 -7.28
C GLN A 84 4.64 11.42 -7.48
N LEU A 85 5.72 11.42 -6.70
CA LEU A 85 6.79 12.42 -6.81
C LEU A 85 7.45 12.43 -8.20
N ARG A 86 7.65 11.27 -8.83
CA ARG A 86 8.17 11.19 -10.20
C ARG A 86 7.19 11.77 -11.23
N SER A 87 5.92 11.46 -11.09
CA SER A 87 4.87 11.98 -11.97
C SER A 87 4.74 13.50 -11.86
N ASP A 88 4.80 14.02 -10.63
CA ASP A 88 4.73 15.46 -10.36
C ASP A 88 5.97 16.20 -10.85
N ALA A 89 7.17 15.63 -10.68
CA ALA A 89 8.40 16.21 -11.22
C ALA A 89 8.35 16.36 -12.74
N VAL A 90 7.92 15.32 -13.45
CA VAL A 90 7.78 15.36 -14.92
C VAL A 90 6.68 16.32 -15.35
N TRP A 91 5.57 16.39 -14.61
CA TRP A 91 4.54 17.39 -14.85
C TRP A 91 5.10 18.81 -14.71
N SER A 92 5.83 19.10 -13.64
CA SER A 92 6.49 20.39 -13.42
C SER A 92 7.52 20.71 -14.50
N GLU A 93 8.28 19.74 -15.01
CA GLU A 93 9.21 19.96 -16.12
C GLU A 93 8.49 20.25 -17.45
N THR A 94 7.39 19.53 -17.72
CA THR A 94 6.61 19.63 -18.96
C THR A 94 5.79 20.93 -19.03
N PHE A 95 5.17 21.32 -17.92
CA PHE A 95 4.23 22.45 -17.86
C PHE A 95 4.74 23.66 -17.06
N GLY A 96 5.88 23.53 -16.38
CA GLY A 96 6.45 24.52 -15.45
C GLY A 96 7.78 25.15 -15.89
N ARG A 97 7.92 25.45 -17.18
CA ARG A 97 8.70 26.62 -17.65
C ARG A 97 7.79 27.62 -18.38
N ALA A 98 6.71 28.04 -17.73
CA ALA A 98 6.06 29.31 -18.04
C ALA A 98 6.54 30.32 -16.99
N ALA A 99 7.75 30.86 -17.21
CA ALA A 99 8.25 32.05 -16.54
C ALA A 99 8.21 33.21 -17.54
#